data_AF-A0A5N6RWJ7-F1
#
_entry.id   AF-A0A5N6RWJ7-F1
#
_cell.length_a   1.000
_cell.length_b   1.000
_cell.length_c   1.000
_cell.angle_alpha   90.00
_cell.angle_beta   90.00
_cell.angle_gamma   90.00
#
_symmetry.space_group_name_H-M   'P 1'
#
loop_
_entity.id
_entity.type
_entity.pdbx_description
1 polymer ?
#
loop_
_entity_poly.entity_id
_entity_poly.type
_entity_poly.pdbx_seq_one_letter_code
_entity_poly.pdbx_strand_id
1 'polypeptide(L)' 'MAKAHETEQAVKPNVFMRIGLFIKQIIDELRKVVSPTSKELLGWSFAVFVFVLFLMLIVTGMDLGLGKLALKIFG' A
#
# COMPACT_ATOMS: atom_id res chain seq x y z
N MET A 1 -36.86 -30.10 42.36
CA MET A 1 -35.46 -29.82 42.00
C MET A 1 -35.45 -28.82 40.86
N ALA A 2 -35.36 -27.52 41.17
CA ALA A 2 -35.32 -26.46 40.18
C ALA A 2 -33.95 -25.78 40.28
N LYS A 3 -33.09 -25.94 39.27
CA LYS A 3 -31.91 -25.08 39.11
C LYS A 3 -32.40 -23.79 38.45
N ALA A 4 -32.43 -22.72 39.22
CA ALA A 4 -32.71 -21.38 38.73
C ALA A 4 -31.59 -20.98 37.75
N HIS A 5 -32.01 -20.60 36.55
CA HIS A 5 -31.19 -19.98 35.52
C HIS A 5 -30.72 -18.62 36.06
N GLU A 6 -29.42 -18.49 36.32
CA GLU A 6 -28.80 -17.21 36.68
C GLU A 6 -29.05 -16.22 35.53
N THR A 7 -29.71 -15.12 35.87
CA THR A 7 -29.94 -14.00 34.95
C THR A 7 -28.61 -13.29 34.72
N GLU A 8 -27.93 -13.65 33.63
CA GLU A 8 -26.76 -12.93 33.12
C GLU A 8 -27.20 -11.49 32.79
N GLN A 9 -26.81 -10.55 33.65
CA GLN A 9 -27.14 -9.14 33.49
C GLN A 9 -26.39 -8.62 32.27
N ALA A 10 -27.11 -8.38 31.18
CA ALA A 10 -26.58 -7.76 29.96
C ALA A 10 -26.08 -6.34 30.28
N VAL A 11 -24.78 -6.23 30.56
CA VAL A 11 -24.07 -4.96 30.72
C VAL A 11 -24.24 -4.16 29.42
N LYS A 12 -24.91 -2.99 29.51
CA LYS A 12 -25.06 -2.07 28.38
C LYS A 12 -23.69 -1.81 27.74
N PRO A 13 -23.52 -1.98 26.41
CA PRO A 13 -22.22 -1.83 25.79
C PRO A 13 -21.71 -0.39 25.95
N ASN A 14 -20.66 -0.24 26.75
CA ASN A 14 -19.99 1.03 27.01
C ASN A 14 -19.23 1.51 25.74
N VAL A 15 -18.96 2.82 25.59
CA VAL A 15 -18.25 3.38 24.43
C VAL A 15 -16.89 2.69 24.20
N PHE A 16 -16.22 2.31 25.27
CA PHE A 16 -14.96 1.57 25.25
C PHE A 16 -15.09 0.15 24.65
N MET A 17 -16.23 -0.53 24.84
CA MET A 17 -16.49 -1.82 24.20
C MET A 17 -16.67 -1.67 22.69
N ARG A 18 -17.27 -0.56 22.24
CA ARG A 18 -17.41 -0.24 20.82
C ARG A 18 -16.06 -0.03 20.14
N ILE A 19 -15.16 0.71 20.80
CA ILE A 19 -13.79 0.95 20.30
C ILE A 19 -13.00 -0.36 20.27
N GLY A 20 -13.12 -1.20 21.30
CA GLY A 20 -12.48 -2.53 21.32
C GLY A 20 -12.96 -3.44 20.18
N LEU A 21 -14.26 -3.45 19.89
CA LEU A 21 -14.82 -4.18 18.74
C LEU A 21 -14.31 -3.64 17.40
N PHE A 22 -14.19 -2.32 17.26
CA PHE A 22 -13.67 -1.67 16.05
C PHE A 22 -12.19 -2.01 15.79
N ILE A 23 -11.35 -2.02 16.83
CA ILE A 23 -9.95 -2.44 16.71
C ILE A 23 -9.86 -3.91 16.25
N LYS A 24 -10.69 -4.80 16.82
CA LYS A 24 -10.74 -6.21 16.38
C LYS A 24 -11.13 -6.33 14.90
N GLN A 25 -12.13 -5.56 14.47
CA GLN A 25 -12.53 -5.50 13.05
C GLN A 25 -11.38 -5.05 12.15
N ILE A 26 -10.63 -4.00 12.53
CA ILE A 26 -9.46 -3.55 11.76
C ILE A 26 -8.44 -4.68 11.62
N ILE A 27 -8.12 -5.39 12.70
CA ILE A 27 -7.15 -6.50 12.66
C ILE A 27 -7.64 -7.63 11.76
N ASP A 28 -8.93 -7.96 11.83
CA ASP A 28 -9.55 -8.98 10.97
C ASP A 28 -9.52 -8.57 9.49
N GLU A 29 -9.70 -7.27 9.18
CA GLU A 29 -9.60 -6.74 7.82
C GLU A 29 -8.14 -6.68 7.33
N LEU A 30 -7.20 -6.31 8.19
CA LEU A 30 -5.77 -6.29 7.87
C LEU A 30 -5.23 -7.69 7.58
N ARG A 31 -5.79 -8.74 8.20
CA ARG A 31 -5.47 -10.14 7.87
C ARG A 31 -5.96 -10.57 6.49
N LYS A 32 -6.94 -9.87 5.91
CA LYS A 32 -7.41 -10.10 4.54
C LYS A 32 -6.50 -9.46 3.49
N VAL A 33 -5.59 -8.58 3.91
CA VAL A 33 -4.57 -8.04 3.01
C VAL A 33 -3.58 -9.15 2.71
N VAL A 34 -3.56 -9.57 1.46
CA VAL A 34 -2.58 -10.54 0.97
C VAL A 34 -1.17 -9.96 1.12
N SER A 35 -0.35 -10.60 1.95
CA SER A 35 1.07 -10.25 2.05
C SER A 35 1.78 -10.76 0.79
N PRO A 36 2.51 -9.88 0.08
CA PRO A 36 3.11 -10.26 -1.19
C PRO A 36 4.27 -11.23 -0.96
N THR A 37 4.48 -12.13 -1.91
CA THR A 37 5.69 -12.97 -1.95
C THR A 37 6.89 -12.16 -2.43
N SER A 38 8.10 -12.48 -1.96
CA SER A 38 9.34 -11.79 -2.37
C SER A 38 9.54 -11.76 -3.88
N LYS A 39 8.97 -12.72 -4.62
CA LYS A 39 9.01 -12.78 -6.08
C LYS A 39 8.15 -11.69 -6.74
N GLU A 40 6.97 -11.41 -6.19
CA GLU A 40 6.08 -10.35 -6.68
C GLU A 40 6.68 -8.96 -6.43
N LEU A 41 7.29 -8.76 -5.26
CA LEU A 41 7.99 -7.51 -4.92
C LEU A 41 9.12 -7.20 -5.90
N LEU A 42 9.91 -8.22 -6.26
CA LEU A 42 10.95 -8.08 -7.27
C LEU A 42 10.37 -7.81 -8.66
N GLY A 43 9.28 -8.46 -9.05
CA GLY A 43 8.59 -8.21 -10.31
C GLY A 43 8.10 -6.77 -10.43
N TRP A 44 7.45 -6.24 -9.39
CA TRP A 44 6.99 -4.85 -9.37
C TRP A 44 8.15 -3.84 -9.39
N SER A 45 9.19 -4.10 -8.61
CA SER A 45 10.38 -3.24 -8.59
C SER A 45 11.09 -3.23 -9.93
N PHE A 46 11.24 -4.40 -10.57
CA PHE A 46 11.88 -4.54 -11.87
C PHE A 46 11.10 -3.83 -12.99
N ALA A 47 9.77 -3.96 -12.99
CA ALA A 47 8.93 -3.26 -13.96
C ALA A 47 9.11 -1.74 -13.89
N VAL A 48 9.14 -1.18 -12.68
CA VAL A 48 9.41 0.26 -12.46
C VAL A 48 10.81 0.63 -12.93
N PHE A 49 11.83 -0.19 -12.63
CA PHE A 49 13.20 0.05 -13.09
C PHE A 49 13.31 0.15 -14.61
N VAL A 50 12.71 -0.79 -15.34
CA VAL A 50 12.70 -0.78 -16.81
C VAL A 50 12.03 0.48 -17.35
N PHE A 51 10.89 0.87 -16.75
CA PHE A 51 10.16 2.07 -17.15
C PHE A 51 10.98 3.36 -16.93
N VAL A 52 11.62 3.49 -15.75
CA VAL A 52 12.46 4.66 -15.44
C VAL A 52 13.68 4.75 -16.35
N LEU A 53 14.36 3.62 -16.60
CA LEU A 53 15.51 3.58 -17.51
C LEU A 53 15.13 3.98 -18.94
N PHE A 54 13.96 3.55 -19.41
CA PHE A 54 13.45 3.96 -20.71
C PHE A 54 13.25 5.48 -20.81
N LEU A 55 12.65 6.10 -19.79
CA LEU A 55 12.51 7.56 -19.75
C LEU A 55 13.86 8.27 -19.68
N MET A 56 14.81 7.77 -18.89
CA MET A 56 16.17 8.32 -18.83
C MET A 56 16.86 8.30 -20.20
N LEU A 57 16.72 7.22 -20.97
CA LEU A 57 17.30 7.13 -22.32
C LEU A 57 16.72 8.18 -23.27
N ILE A 58 15.40 8.35 -23.26
CA ILE A 58 14.72 9.35 -24.11
C ILE A 58 15.18 10.76 -23.73
N VAL A 59 15.13 11.10 -22.44
CA VAL A 59 15.54 12.42 -21.95
C VAL A 59 17.00 12.68 -22.27
N THR A 60 17.89 11.72 -22.01
CA THR A 60 19.33 11.86 -22.34
C THR A 60 19.55 12.06 -23.85
N GLY A 61 18.84 11.31 -24.70
CA GLY A 61 18.93 11.47 -26.15
C GLY A 61 18.48 12.86 -26.60
N MET A 62 17.39 13.36 -26.01
CA MET A 62 16.88 14.70 -26.27
C MET A 62 17.83 15.79 -25.76
N ASP A 63 18.38 15.66 -24.55
CA ASP A 63 19.31 16.62 -23.96
C ASP A 63 20.59 16.74 -24.79
N LEU A 64 21.15 15.62 -25.25
CA LEU A 64 22.32 15.61 -26.13
C LEU A 64 22.00 16.14 -27.53
N GLY A 65 20.82 15.81 -28.07
CA GLY A 65 20.38 16.27 -29.39
C GLY A 65 20.15 17.78 -29.42
N LEU A 66 19.29 18.27 -28.51
CA LEU A 66 18.96 19.69 -28.39
C LEU A 66 20.16 20.51 -27.91
N GLY A 67 20.96 20.00 -26.96
CA GLY A 67 22.17 20.67 -26.51
C GLY A 67 23.17 20.89 -27.65
N LYS A 68 23.42 19.87 -28.48
CA LYS A 68 24.29 20.03 -29.66
C LYS A 68 23.69 20.97 -30.71
N LEU A 69 22.38 20.92 -30.91
CA LEU A 69 21.70 21.84 -31.84
C LEU A 69 21.79 23.28 -31.37
N ALA A 70 21.56 23.54 -30.08
CA ALA A 70 21.64 24.86 -29.49
C ALA A 70 23.05 25.44 -29.60
N LEU A 71 24.09 24.65 -29.31
CA LEU A 71 25.48 25.07 -29.50
C LEU A 71 25.80 25.38 -30.97
N LYS A 72 25.17 24.69 -31.93
CA LYS A 72 25.37 24.97 -33.36
C LYS A 72 24.64 26.22 -33.85
N ILE A 73 23.52 26.58 -33.23
CA ILE A 73 22.68 27.73 -33.63
C ILE A 73 23.12 29.02 -32.92
N PHE A 74 23.47 28.93 -31.64
CA PHE A 74 23.73 30.08 -30.76
C PHE A 74 25.20 30.21 -30.32
N GLY A 75 26.04 29.20 -30.60
CA GLY A 75 27.47 29.21 -30.31
C GLY A 75 28.30 29.71 -31.48
#